data_AF-A0A0C2BZ19-F1
#
_entry.id   AF-A0A0C2BZ19-F1
#
_cell.length_a   1.000
_cell.length_b   1.000
_cell.length_c   1.000
_cell.angle_alpha   90.00
_cell.angle_beta   90.00
_cell.angle_gamma   90.00
#
_symmetry.space_group_name_H-M   'P 1'
#
loop_
_entity.id
_entity.type
_entity.pdbx_description
1 polymer ?
#
loop_
_entity_poly.entity_id
_entity_poly.type
_entity_poly.pdbx_seq_one_letter_code
_entity_poly.pdbx_strand_id
1 'polypeptide(L)'
;MEEGDSKKGRTDQEPSEPILSPHPYEYPEVSLIKGNAKVSNDPALRVPVAPQEYLVCSVSHEKLDADHGLSWQNGAKMVGVASVPYDVTVVGTALLTDADAVKPKHELVVDLGEHFSVLPYEPGDAFYFVVPNPAPEVNFILDRMGMLAIADQVCTVSVNPSTEKINPTIPPHVPPKSSLRHLFTYCLDIRRTPGRPILRALAEGAKNEQEKRRLLELTSAQGFTEFNDFVRQVRMKE
;
A
#
# COMPACT_ATOMS: atom_id res chain seq x y z
N MET A 1 -29.93 -12.85 -46.85
CA MET A 1 -30.29 -12.85 -45.43
C MET A 1 -29.13 -13.57 -44.74
N GLU A 2 -27.97 -12.93 -44.54
CA GLU A 2 -27.72 -11.86 -43.54
C GLU A 2 -28.39 -12.23 -42.22
N GLU A 3 -27.77 -12.39 -41.07
CA GLU A 3 -26.51 -11.99 -40.41
C GLU A 3 -26.48 -12.90 -39.14
N GLY A 4 -25.44 -13.07 -38.33
CA GLY A 4 -24.20 -12.35 -38.16
C GLY A 4 -23.36 -13.08 -37.10
N ASP A 5 -22.06 -13.03 -37.32
CA ASP A 5 -21.01 -13.36 -36.37
C ASP A 5 -21.14 -12.44 -35.14
N SER A 6 -21.00 -12.99 -33.95
CA SER A 6 -20.81 -12.19 -32.74
C SER A 6 -19.83 -12.90 -31.82
N LYS A 7 -18.58 -12.94 -32.29
CA LYS A 7 -17.39 -12.90 -31.43
C LYS A 7 -17.51 -11.70 -30.48
N LYS A 8 -17.94 -11.94 -29.24
CA LYS A 8 -17.81 -10.95 -28.17
C LYS A 8 -16.35 -10.95 -27.73
N GLY A 9 -15.64 -9.91 -28.16
CA GLY A 9 -14.21 -9.71 -27.91
C GLY A 9 -13.88 -9.81 -26.42
N ARG A 10 -13.00 -10.74 -26.12
CA ARG A 10 -12.23 -10.81 -24.89
C ARG A 10 -11.21 -9.68 -24.98
N THR A 11 -11.45 -8.56 -24.31
CA THR A 11 -10.38 -7.59 -24.07
C THR A 11 -9.45 -8.21 -23.03
N ASP A 12 -8.47 -8.96 -23.52
CA ASP A 12 -7.20 -9.09 -22.84
C ASP A 12 -6.65 -7.66 -22.74
N GLN A 13 -6.95 -6.97 -21.64
CA GLN A 13 -6.28 -5.71 -21.34
C GLN A 13 -4.81 -6.06 -21.12
N GLU A 14 -3.98 -5.72 -22.11
CA GLU A 14 -2.53 -5.61 -21.90
C GLU A 14 -2.29 -4.82 -20.61
N PRO A 15 -1.28 -5.20 -19.81
CA PRO A 15 -1.00 -4.51 -18.56
C PRO A 15 -0.78 -3.03 -18.89
N SER A 16 -1.77 -2.21 -18.55
CA SER A 16 -1.73 -0.77 -18.79
C SER A 16 -0.42 -0.27 -18.18
N GLU A 17 0.44 0.34 -19.01
CA GLU A 17 1.65 1.01 -18.55
C GLU A 17 1.32 1.84 -17.30
N PRO A 18 2.22 1.90 -16.30
CA PRO A 18 1.94 2.65 -15.09
C PRO A 18 1.67 4.11 -15.47
N ILE A 19 0.43 4.56 -15.22
CA ILE A 19 -0.02 5.93 -15.49
C ILE A 19 0.81 6.94 -14.69
N LEU A 20 1.38 6.50 -13.56
CA LEU A 20 2.28 7.29 -12.74
C LEU A 20 3.72 7.04 -13.17
N SER A 21 4.48 8.12 -13.37
CA SER A 21 5.92 8.09 -13.58
C SER A 21 6.61 9.00 -12.56
N PRO A 22 7.84 8.67 -12.13
CA PRO A 22 8.58 9.55 -11.24
C PRO A 22 8.99 10.80 -12.02
N HIS A 23 8.49 11.96 -11.58
CA HIS A 23 8.98 13.23 -12.09
C HIS A 23 10.37 13.52 -11.52
N PRO A 24 11.35 13.89 -12.37
CA PRO A 24 12.64 14.35 -11.88
C PRO A 24 12.44 15.52 -10.91
N TYR A 25 13.03 15.40 -9.72
CA TYR A 25 12.99 16.43 -8.70
C TYR A 25 14.42 16.75 -8.27
N GLU A 26 14.77 18.04 -8.29
CA GLU A 26 16.06 18.50 -7.80
C GLU A 26 16.04 18.57 -6.28
N TYR A 27 16.58 17.53 -5.65
CA TYR A 27 16.64 17.47 -4.20
C TYR A 27 17.65 18.49 -3.63
N PRO A 28 17.30 19.15 -2.52
CA PRO A 28 18.26 19.96 -1.77
C PRO A 28 19.46 19.14 -1.29
N GLU A 29 20.56 19.85 -1.01
CA GLU A 29 21.82 19.29 -0.50
C GLU A 29 21.63 18.43 0.76
N VAL A 30 20.66 18.76 1.62
CA VAL A 30 20.21 17.92 2.73
C VAL A 30 18.75 17.60 2.53
N SER A 31 18.43 16.32 2.34
CA SER A 31 17.12 15.86 1.91
C SER A 31 16.92 14.37 2.22
N LEU A 32 15.82 13.80 1.71
CA LEU A 32 15.57 12.36 1.82
C LEU A 32 16.73 11.53 1.24
N ILE A 33 17.30 11.96 0.11
CA ILE A 33 18.33 11.19 -0.61
C ILE A 33 19.76 11.55 -0.21
N LYS A 34 19.99 12.65 0.53
CA LYS A 34 21.32 13.12 0.92
C LYS A 34 21.34 13.63 2.36
N GLY A 35 22.19 13.05 3.19
CA GLY A 35 22.34 13.42 4.60
C GLY A 35 23.17 14.67 4.82
N ASN A 36 23.05 15.26 6.01
CA ASN A 36 23.93 16.35 6.40
C ASN A 36 25.37 15.84 6.65
N ALA A 37 26.34 16.75 6.58
CA ALA A 37 27.76 16.40 6.73
C ALA A 37 28.09 15.71 8.07
N LYS A 38 27.37 16.03 9.15
CA LYS A 38 27.61 15.41 10.47
C LYS A 38 27.22 13.93 10.47
N VAL A 39 26.07 13.58 9.90
CA VAL A 39 25.58 12.20 9.84
C VAL A 39 26.32 11.42 8.74
N SER A 40 26.48 12.01 7.57
CA SER A 40 27.10 11.32 6.43
C SER A 40 28.58 11.02 6.65
N ASN A 41 29.32 11.88 7.34
CA ASN A 41 30.73 11.66 7.64
C ASN A 41 30.98 10.81 8.91
N ASP A 42 29.93 10.37 9.64
CA ASP A 42 30.11 9.53 10.84
C ASP A 42 30.41 8.07 10.44
N PRO A 43 31.64 7.55 10.62
CA PRO A 43 31.95 6.17 10.25
C PRO A 43 31.28 5.13 11.16
N ALA A 44 30.80 5.52 12.35
CA ALA A 44 30.31 4.64 13.40
C ALA A 44 28.80 4.82 13.66
N LEU A 45 27.99 4.72 12.60
CA LEU A 45 26.53 4.75 12.71
C LEU A 45 26.03 3.61 13.61
N ARG A 46 25.24 3.96 14.63
CA ARG A 46 24.57 2.97 15.48
C ARG A 46 23.26 2.57 14.81
N VAL A 47 23.34 1.56 13.95
CA VAL A 47 22.20 1.03 13.20
C VAL A 47 21.58 -0.15 13.96
N PRO A 48 20.24 -0.23 14.06
CA PRO A 48 19.55 -1.41 14.56
C PRO A 48 19.88 -2.69 13.75
N VAL A 49 19.75 -3.83 14.40
CA VAL A 49 19.81 -5.14 13.72
C VAL A 49 18.69 -5.23 12.68
N ALA A 50 18.98 -5.84 11.52
CA ALA A 50 17.97 -6.07 10.50
C ALA A 50 16.80 -6.90 11.07
N PRO A 51 15.55 -6.57 10.73
CA PRO A 51 14.43 -7.47 11.03
C PRO A 51 14.66 -8.84 10.41
N GLN A 52 14.40 -9.91 11.17
CA GLN A 52 14.53 -11.26 10.66
C GLN A 52 13.38 -11.59 9.70
N GLU A 53 13.72 -12.05 8.51
CA GLU A 53 12.76 -12.50 7.50
C GLU A 53 12.08 -13.80 7.94
N TYR A 54 10.77 -13.88 7.72
CA TYR A 54 9.96 -15.01 8.17
C TYR A 54 8.81 -15.38 7.24
N LEU A 55 8.56 -14.58 6.19
CA LEU A 55 7.57 -14.88 5.16
C LEU A 55 8.29 -15.22 3.86
N VAL A 56 7.69 -16.10 3.08
CA VAL A 56 8.07 -16.38 1.70
C VAL A 56 6.81 -16.28 0.83
N CYS A 57 6.90 -15.62 -0.34
CA CYS A 57 5.87 -15.70 -1.38
C CYS A 57 6.44 -16.47 -2.57
N SER A 58 5.61 -17.32 -3.16
CA SER A 58 5.83 -17.91 -4.48
C SER A 58 4.69 -17.52 -5.40
N VAL A 59 5.01 -17.16 -6.65
CA VAL A 59 4.01 -16.83 -7.68
C VAL A 59 4.00 -17.95 -8.71
N SER A 60 2.81 -18.53 -8.96
CA SER A 60 2.62 -19.56 -9.99
C SER A 60 2.41 -18.93 -11.37
N HIS A 61 2.31 -19.75 -12.42
CA HIS A 61 1.96 -19.26 -13.76
C HIS A 61 0.45 -19.10 -13.96
N GLU A 62 -0.36 -19.59 -13.02
CA GLU A 62 -1.82 -19.57 -13.09
C GLU A 62 -2.34 -18.18 -12.73
N LYS A 63 -3.30 -17.66 -13.49
CA LYS A 63 -4.00 -16.43 -13.13
C LYS A 63 -4.98 -16.71 -12.00
N LEU A 64 -5.09 -15.79 -11.06
CA LEU A 64 -6.16 -15.82 -10.06
C LEU A 64 -7.48 -15.49 -10.76
N ASP A 65 -8.54 -16.25 -10.48
CA ASP A 65 -9.87 -16.01 -11.03
C ASP A 65 -10.38 -14.62 -10.64
N ALA A 66 -11.09 -13.94 -11.54
CA ALA A 66 -11.67 -12.62 -11.23
C ALA A 66 -12.66 -12.68 -10.07
N ASP A 67 -13.44 -13.76 -9.99
CA ASP A 67 -14.43 -14.02 -8.94
C ASP A 67 -13.85 -14.92 -7.83
N HIS A 68 -12.59 -14.70 -7.46
CA HIS A 68 -11.86 -15.52 -6.48
C HIS A 68 -12.47 -15.51 -5.06
N GLY A 69 -13.45 -14.64 -4.78
CA GLY A 69 -14.17 -14.59 -3.49
C GLY A 69 -13.29 -14.27 -2.27
N LEU A 70 -12.16 -13.58 -2.47
CA LEU A 70 -11.25 -13.24 -1.37
C LEU A 70 -11.81 -12.01 -0.67
N SER A 71 -11.98 -12.13 0.65
CA SER A 71 -12.46 -11.03 1.47
C SER A 71 -11.42 -9.93 1.64
N TRP A 72 -11.90 -8.70 1.81
CA TRP A 72 -11.08 -7.56 2.19
C TRP A 72 -10.21 -7.88 3.41
N GLN A 73 -8.90 -7.55 3.35
CA GLN A 73 -7.95 -7.87 4.42
C GLN A 73 -8.08 -9.31 4.94
N ASN A 74 -8.35 -10.30 4.08
CA ASN A 74 -8.52 -11.70 4.48
C ASN A 74 -9.58 -11.91 5.61
N GLY A 75 -10.58 -11.02 5.68
CA GLY A 75 -11.58 -11.04 6.75
C GLY A 75 -11.03 -10.67 8.14
N ALA A 76 -9.82 -10.12 8.23
CA ALA A 76 -9.24 -9.68 9.48
C ALA A 76 -10.08 -8.55 10.10
N LYS A 77 -10.21 -8.59 11.43
CA LYS A 77 -10.94 -7.56 12.18
C LYS A 77 -10.24 -6.21 12.03
N MET A 78 -10.97 -5.21 11.55
CA MET A 78 -10.51 -3.83 11.52
C MET A 78 -10.58 -3.23 12.93
N VAL A 79 -9.50 -2.58 13.35
CA VAL A 79 -9.41 -1.98 14.69
C VAL A 79 -10.43 -0.83 14.79
N GLY A 80 -11.20 -0.82 15.88
CA GLY A 80 -12.21 0.22 16.11
C GLY A 80 -13.52 0.02 15.35
N VAL A 81 -13.68 -1.08 14.61
CA VAL A 81 -14.91 -1.40 13.89
C VAL A 81 -15.71 -2.47 14.64
N ALA A 82 -17.01 -2.22 14.80
CA ALA A 82 -17.94 -3.11 15.52
C ALA A 82 -18.57 -4.17 14.62
N SER A 83 -18.75 -3.87 13.33
CA SER A 83 -19.42 -4.73 12.35
C SER A 83 -18.48 -5.19 11.23
N VAL A 84 -18.96 -6.09 10.39
CA VAL A 84 -18.35 -6.34 9.07
C VAL A 84 -18.62 -5.16 8.12
N PRO A 85 -17.85 -4.99 7.04
CA PRO A 85 -18.18 -4.05 5.98
C PRO A 85 -19.52 -4.41 5.33
N TYR A 86 -20.28 -3.38 4.94
CA TYR A 86 -21.54 -3.51 4.19
C TYR A 86 -21.38 -2.77 2.86
N ASP A 87 -21.91 -3.37 1.79
CA ASP A 87 -21.98 -2.70 0.50
C ASP A 87 -23.18 -1.76 0.50
N VAL A 88 -22.91 -0.47 0.31
CA VAL A 88 -23.93 0.60 0.34
C VAL A 88 -23.80 1.47 -0.89
N THR A 89 -24.89 2.14 -1.28
CA THR A 89 -24.89 2.99 -2.47
C THR A 89 -24.72 4.46 -2.08
N VAL A 90 -23.75 5.15 -2.67
CA VAL A 90 -23.69 6.63 -2.59
C VAL A 90 -24.71 7.19 -3.58
N VAL A 91 -25.77 7.80 -3.07
CA VAL A 91 -26.91 8.30 -3.86
C VAL A 91 -26.84 9.82 -4.11
N GLY A 92 -25.92 10.51 -3.45
CA GLY A 92 -25.73 11.95 -3.65
C GLY A 92 -24.37 12.42 -3.18
N THR A 93 -23.85 13.43 -3.88
CA THR A 93 -22.67 14.17 -3.45
C THR A 93 -22.91 15.66 -3.68
N ALA A 94 -22.40 16.51 -2.79
CA ALA A 94 -22.48 17.96 -2.95
C ALA A 94 -21.19 18.63 -2.46
N LEU A 95 -20.71 19.63 -3.21
CA LEU A 95 -19.63 20.50 -2.76
C LEU A 95 -20.24 21.58 -1.86
N LEU A 96 -19.81 21.65 -0.60
CA LEU A 96 -20.33 22.56 0.42
C LEU A 96 -19.51 23.85 0.56
N THR A 97 -18.48 24.01 -0.26
CA THR A 97 -17.54 25.12 -0.21
C THR A 97 -17.36 25.72 -1.59
N ASP A 98 -16.98 26.99 -1.66
CA ASP A 98 -16.64 27.65 -2.92
C ASP A 98 -15.44 26.99 -3.60
N ALA A 99 -15.31 27.19 -4.91
CA ALA A 99 -14.30 26.55 -5.74
C ALA A 99 -12.85 26.95 -5.39
N ASP A 100 -12.67 28.11 -4.75
CA ASP A 100 -11.39 28.64 -4.30
C ASP A 100 -11.06 28.26 -2.84
N ALA A 101 -11.91 27.49 -2.18
CA ALA A 101 -11.65 27.05 -0.82
C ALA A 101 -10.40 26.15 -0.75
N VAL A 102 -9.45 26.52 0.11
CA VAL A 102 -8.19 25.77 0.34
C VAL A 102 -8.45 24.30 0.72
N LYS A 103 -9.54 24.02 1.42
CA LYS A 103 -9.95 22.67 1.83
C LYS A 103 -11.40 22.43 1.43
N PRO A 104 -11.66 21.86 0.25
CA PRO A 104 -13.02 21.64 -0.20
C PRO A 104 -13.74 20.64 0.71
N LYS A 105 -14.98 20.95 1.08
CA LYS A 105 -15.82 20.05 1.89
C LYS A 105 -16.89 19.43 1.01
N HIS A 106 -17.02 18.11 1.09
CA HIS A 106 -18.03 17.38 0.35
C HIS A 106 -19.01 16.74 1.31
N GLU A 107 -20.28 16.79 0.96
CA GLU A 107 -21.33 15.94 1.52
C GLU A 107 -21.40 14.65 0.72
N LEU A 108 -21.60 13.52 1.41
CA LEU A 108 -21.92 12.23 0.82
C LEU A 108 -23.25 11.77 1.42
N VAL A 109 -24.21 11.45 0.55
CA VAL A 109 -25.49 10.85 0.92
C VAL A 109 -25.42 9.37 0.58
N VAL A 110 -25.57 8.52 1.59
CA VAL A 110 -25.46 7.07 1.48
C VAL A 110 -26.82 6.45 1.75
N ASP A 111 -27.26 5.59 0.85
CA ASP A 111 -28.42 4.73 1.06
C ASP A 111 -27.97 3.41 1.68
N LEU A 112 -28.45 3.17 2.91
CA LEU A 112 -28.18 1.95 3.67
C LEU A 112 -29.06 0.78 3.22
N GLY A 113 -30.11 1.02 2.42
CA GLY A 113 -30.96 -0.02 1.84
C GLY A 113 -31.43 -1.07 2.85
N GLU A 114 -31.23 -2.35 2.53
CA GLU A 114 -31.57 -3.48 3.41
C GLU A 114 -30.74 -3.51 4.70
N HIS A 115 -29.56 -2.88 4.71
CA HIS A 115 -28.65 -2.87 5.84
C HIS A 115 -29.10 -1.93 6.97
N PHE A 116 -30.04 -1.00 6.74
CA PHE A 116 -30.53 -0.08 7.78
C PHE A 116 -31.02 -0.82 9.04
N SER A 117 -31.66 -1.98 8.87
CA SER A 117 -32.17 -2.80 9.97
C SER A 117 -31.08 -3.41 10.87
N VAL A 118 -29.90 -3.66 10.30
CA VAL A 118 -28.75 -4.29 10.98
C VAL A 118 -27.63 -3.30 11.28
N LEU A 119 -27.73 -2.08 10.76
CA LEU A 119 -26.85 -0.94 11.00
C LEU A 119 -27.66 0.31 11.41
N PRO A 120 -28.44 0.24 12.51
CA PRO A 120 -29.05 1.43 13.08
C PRO A 120 -27.95 2.37 13.59
N TYR A 121 -28.15 3.67 13.42
CA TYR A 121 -27.24 4.70 13.91
C TYR A 121 -28.01 5.89 14.48
N GLU A 122 -27.37 6.62 15.37
CA GLU A 122 -27.86 7.86 15.95
C GLU A 122 -26.99 9.06 15.54
N PRO A 123 -27.51 10.29 15.57
CA PRO A 123 -26.70 11.48 15.34
C PRO A 123 -25.53 11.56 16.31
N GLY A 124 -24.31 11.63 15.77
CA GLY A 124 -23.06 11.60 16.54
C GLY A 124 -22.26 10.31 16.38
N ASP A 125 -22.88 9.25 15.85
CA ASP A 125 -22.17 8.02 15.49
C ASP A 125 -21.17 8.23 14.35
N ALA A 126 -20.17 7.34 14.29
CA ALA A 126 -19.12 7.38 13.30
C ALA A 126 -19.16 6.13 12.41
N PHE A 127 -19.03 6.34 11.10
CA PHE A 127 -18.84 5.28 10.12
C PHE A 127 -17.41 5.24 9.63
N TYR A 128 -16.90 4.03 9.40
CA TYR A 128 -15.64 3.82 8.69
C TYR A 128 -15.95 3.43 7.25
N PHE A 129 -15.37 4.18 6.30
CA PHE A 129 -15.38 3.82 4.90
C PHE A 129 -14.10 3.06 4.57
N VAL A 130 -14.28 1.89 3.97
CA VAL A 130 -13.17 1.06 3.51
C VAL A 130 -13.03 1.28 2.01
N VAL A 131 -11.85 1.73 1.58
CA VAL A 131 -11.59 2.08 0.16
C VAL A 131 -10.32 1.40 -0.33
N PRO A 132 -10.26 1.00 -1.60
CA PRO A 132 -9.11 0.27 -2.11
C PRO A 132 -7.98 1.24 -2.37
N ASN A 133 -6.75 0.74 -2.37
CA ASN A 133 -5.66 1.54 -2.91
C ASN A 133 -5.93 1.82 -4.40
N PRO A 134 -5.67 3.06 -4.87
CA PRO A 134 -5.91 3.38 -6.27
C PRO A 134 -5.10 2.49 -7.21
N ALA A 135 -5.76 1.96 -8.24
CA ALA A 135 -5.12 1.11 -9.24
C ALA A 135 -3.83 1.71 -9.84
N PRO A 136 -3.76 3.03 -10.15
CA PRO A 136 -2.51 3.64 -10.63
C PRO A 136 -1.33 3.51 -9.65
N GLU A 137 -1.57 3.63 -8.34
CA GLU A 137 -0.52 3.50 -7.32
C GLU A 137 -0.10 2.04 -7.13
N VAL A 138 -1.06 1.12 -7.13
CA VAL A 138 -0.80 -0.32 -7.07
C VAL A 138 0.06 -0.74 -8.27
N ASN A 139 -0.32 -0.35 -9.48
CA ASN A 139 0.43 -0.63 -10.71
C ASN A 139 1.84 -0.04 -10.64
N PHE A 140 1.97 1.21 -10.18
CA PHE A 140 3.25 1.86 -10.04
C PHE A 140 4.19 1.08 -9.11
N ILE A 141 3.73 0.68 -7.92
CA ILE A 141 4.59 -0.07 -6.98
C ILE A 141 4.98 -1.43 -7.55
N LEU A 142 4.02 -2.15 -8.15
CA LEU A 142 4.29 -3.46 -8.75
C LEU A 142 5.27 -3.36 -9.93
N ASP A 143 5.17 -2.31 -10.74
CA ASP A 143 6.12 -2.04 -11.82
C ASP A 143 7.53 -1.72 -11.27
N ARG A 144 7.61 -0.87 -10.24
CA ARG A 144 8.88 -0.54 -9.57
C ARG A 144 9.57 -1.76 -8.96
N MET A 145 8.81 -2.79 -8.58
CA MET A 145 9.31 -4.07 -8.10
C MET A 145 9.62 -5.08 -9.21
N GLY A 146 9.29 -4.77 -10.48
CA GLY A 146 9.43 -5.69 -11.61
C GLY A 146 8.40 -6.83 -11.60
N MET A 147 7.27 -6.65 -10.91
CA MET A 147 6.25 -7.69 -10.65
C MET A 147 4.94 -7.43 -11.39
N LEU A 148 4.79 -6.30 -12.09
CA LEU A 148 3.52 -5.91 -12.75
C LEU A 148 3.01 -6.98 -13.72
N ALA A 149 3.90 -7.59 -14.52
CA ALA A 149 3.54 -8.61 -15.51
C ALA A 149 2.95 -9.89 -14.90
N ILE A 150 3.25 -10.18 -13.64
CA ILE A 150 2.79 -11.37 -12.90
C ILE A 150 1.81 -11.00 -11.77
N ALA A 151 1.34 -9.75 -11.72
CA ALA A 151 0.59 -9.22 -10.60
C ALA A 151 -0.73 -9.97 -10.33
N ASP A 152 -1.33 -10.51 -11.39
CA ASP A 152 -2.61 -11.22 -11.38
C ASP A 152 -2.46 -12.75 -11.27
N GLN A 153 -1.22 -13.24 -11.18
CA GLN A 153 -0.96 -14.66 -10.96
C GLN A 153 -1.16 -15.05 -9.49
N VAL A 154 -1.40 -16.33 -9.25
CA VAL A 154 -1.57 -16.87 -7.90
C VAL A 154 -0.26 -16.72 -7.11
N CYS A 155 -0.21 -15.81 -6.13
CA CYS A 155 0.81 -15.77 -5.07
C CYS A 155 0.34 -16.61 -3.88
N THR A 156 1.22 -17.48 -3.41
CA THR A 156 1.07 -18.20 -2.14
C THR A 156 2.02 -17.59 -1.13
N VAL A 157 1.52 -17.13 0.01
CA VAL A 157 2.29 -16.62 1.14
C VAL A 157 2.34 -17.69 2.21
N SER A 158 3.54 -18.03 2.67
CA SER A 158 3.74 -18.97 3.77
C SER A 158 4.84 -18.49 4.71
N VAL A 159 4.93 -19.14 5.88
CA VAL A 159 6.06 -18.94 6.79
C VAL A 159 7.29 -19.61 6.19
N ASN A 160 8.41 -18.90 6.17
CA ASN A 160 9.69 -19.44 5.71
C ASN A 160 10.10 -20.59 6.66
N PRO A 161 10.23 -21.85 6.16
CA PRO A 161 10.57 -22.99 7.00
C PRO A 161 11.98 -22.91 7.61
N SER A 162 12.85 -22.07 7.07
CA SER A 162 14.22 -21.84 7.55
C SER A 162 14.36 -20.62 8.45
N THR A 163 13.27 -19.96 8.83
CA THR A 163 13.34 -18.80 9.75
C THR A 163 13.65 -19.25 11.18
N GLU A 164 14.51 -18.51 11.87
CA GLU A 164 14.76 -18.69 13.31
C GLU A 164 13.91 -17.73 14.16
N LYS A 165 13.00 -16.98 13.52
CA LYS A 165 12.09 -16.08 14.22
C LYS A 165 11.18 -16.89 15.15
N ILE A 166 11.04 -16.44 16.38
CA ILE A 166 10.16 -17.07 17.38
C ILE A 166 8.69 -16.85 16.99
N ASN A 167 7.91 -17.94 16.95
CA ASN A 167 6.47 -17.96 16.66
C ASN A 167 6.06 -17.14 15.41
N PRO A 168 6.65 -17.43 14.24
CA PRO A 168 6.35 -16.72 13.02
C PRO A 168 4.95 -17.11 12.53
N THR A 169 4.11 -16.11 12.24
CA THR A 169 2.75 -16.32 11.76
C THR A 169 2.46 -15.39 10.59
N ILE A 170 1.64 -15.85 9.64
CA ILE A 170 1.14 -14.99 8.57
C ILE A 170 0.25 -13.91 9.21
N PRO A 171 0.46 -12.61 8.93
CA PRO A 171 -0.39 -11.56 9.46
C PRO A 171 -1.87 -11.82 9.10
N PRO A 172 -2.83 -11.61 10.01
CA PRO A 172 -4.23 -11.97 9.76
C PRO A 172 -4.83 -11.32 8.51
N HIS A 173 -4.36 -10.13 8.15
CA HIS A 173 -4.84 -9.37 6.98
C HIS A 173 -4.30 -9.87 5.63
N VAL A 174 -3.34 -10.81 5.66
CA VAL A 174 -2.69 -11.35 4.47
C VAL A 174 -3.29 -12.74 4.15
N PRO A 175 -4.02 -12.89 3.04
CA PRO A 175 -4.50 -14.19 2.59
C PRO A 175 -3.33 -15.11 2.19
N PRO A 176 -3.29 -16.38 2.65
CA PRO A 176 -2.23 -17.33 2.27
C PRO A 176 -2.19 -17.67 0.77
N LYS A 177 -3.31 -17.56 0.06
CA LYS A 177 -3.41 -17.75 -1.40
C LYS A 177 -4.17 -16.55 -1.99
N SER A 178 -3.52 -15.81 -2.88
CA SER A 178 -4.07 -14.58 -3.47
C SER A 178 -3.33 -14.21 -4.76
N SER A 179 -3.33 -12.95 -5.16
CA SER A 179 -2.46 -12.36 -6.18
C SER A 179 -1.73 -11.17 -5.59
N LEU A 180 -0.60 -10.76 -6.19
CA LEU A 180 0.10 -9.56 -5.75
C LEU A 180 -0.81 -8.33 -5.88
N ARG A 181 -1.58 -8.23 -6.98
CA ARG A 181 -2.54 -7.15 -7.17
C ARG A 181 -3.56 -7.09 -6.04
N HIS A 182 -4.16 -8.21 -5.65
CA HIS A 182 -5.14 -8.24 -4.58
C HIS A 182 -4.53 -7.81 -3.24
N LEU A 183 -3.33 -8.32 -2.90
CA LEU A 183 -2.61 -7.93 -1.69
C LEU A 183 -2.37 -6.42 -1.62
N PHE A 184 -1.83 -5.82 -2.69
CA PHE A 184 -1.55 -4.38 -2.74
C PHE A 184 -2.80 -3.52 -2.88
N THR A 185 -3.92 -4.05 -3.37
CA THR A 185 -5.17 -3.28 -3.52
C THR A 185 -5.99 -3.26 -2.23
N TYR A 186 -6.07 -4.39 -1.52
CA TYR A 186 -7.06 -4.61 -0.45
C TYR A 186 -6.47 -4.94 0.92
N CYS A 187 -5.23 -5.43 0.99
CA CYS A 187 -4.67 -5.98 2.23
C CYS A 187 -3.59 -5.10 2.87
N LEU A 188 -2.90 -4.27 2.08
CA LEU A 188 -1.74 -3.50 2.52
C LEU A 188 -2.01 -1.99 2.51
N ASP A 189 -1.56 -1.28 3.55
CA ASP A 189 -1.53 0.17 3.55
C ASP A 189 -0.24 0.64 2.86
N ILE A 190 -0.34 0.97 1.56
CA ILE A 190 0.80 1.39 0.73
C ILE A 190 1.18 2.86 0.92
N ARG A 191 0.33 3.65 1.60
CA ARG A 191 0.55 5.08 1.84
C ARG A 191 1.07 5.37 3.24
N ARG A 192 1.04 4.38 4.14
CA ARG A 192 1.68 4.51 5.45
C ARG A 192 3.16 4.86 5.30
N THR A 193 3.54 5.94 5.96
CA THR A 193 4.94 6.34 6.08
C THR A 193 5.80 5.19 6.61
N PRO A 194 6.86 4.77 5.91
CA PRO A 194 7.66 3.63 6.31
C PRO A 194 8.39 3.92 7.63
N GLY A 195 8.23 3.01 8.59
CA GLY A 195 8.99 3.06 9.84
C GLY A 195 10.47 2.72 9.64
N ARG A 196 11.31 3.09 10.60
CA ARG A 196 12.76 2.72 10.62
C ARG A 196 13.02 1.23 10.40
N PRO A 197 12.22 0.27 10.94
CA PRO A 197 12.43 -1.16 10.66
C PRO A 197 12.29 -1.50 9.16
N ILE A 198 11.36 -0.87 8.44
CA ILE A 198 11.17 -1.11 7.00
C ILE A 198 12.37 -0.56 6.23
N LEU A 199 12.78 0.69 6.50
CA LEU A 199 13.96 1.28 5.87
C LEU A 199 15.23 0.44 6.14
N ARG A 200 15.32 -0.15 7.34
CA ARG A 200 16.43 -1.01 7.71
C ARG A 200 16.45 -2.29 6.89
N ALA A 201 15.29 -2.92 6.67
CA ALA A 201 15.18 -4.09 5.81
C ALA A 201 15.51 -3.74 4.34
N LEU A 202 15.01 -2.61 3.84
CA LEU A 202 15.28 -2.15 2.47
C LEU A 202 16.77 -1.88 2.22
N ALA A 203 17.53 -1.47 3.23
CA ALA A 203 18.98 -1.26 3.11
C ALA A 203 19.74 -2.54 2.71
N GLU A 204 19.23 -3.74 3.03
CA GLU A 204 19.86 -5.00 2.60
C GLU A 204 19.68 -5.29 1.11
N GLY A 205 18.58 -4.81 0.51
CA GLY A 205 18.30 -4.97 -0.92
C GLY A 205 18.88 -3.86 -1.81
N ALA A 206 19.43 -2.79 -1.22
CA ALA A 206 19.99 -1.66 -1.96
C ALA A 206 21.32 -2.04 -2.62
N LYS A 207 21.36 -1.97 -3.96
CA LYS A 207 22.57 -2.30 -4.76
C LYS A 207 23.57 -1.15 -4.85
N ASN A 208 23.09 0.09 -4.73
CA ASN A 208 23.92 1.28 -4.71
C ASN A 208 24.38 1.53 -3.26
N GLU A 209 25.70 1.52 -3.04
CA GLU A 209 26.28 1.72 -1.71
C GLU A 209 25.92 3.08 -1.09
N GLN A 210 25.72 4.12 -1.90
CA GLN A 210 25.32 5.43 -1.41
C GLN A 210 23.86 5.43 -0.93
N GLU A 211 22.96 4.77 -1.67
CA GLU A 211 21.55 4.61 -1.28
C GLU A 211 21.42 3.72 -0.04
N LYS A 212 22.17 2.61 -0.01
CA LYS A 212 22.29 1.74 1.15
C LYS A 212 22.76 2.53 2.37
N ARG A 213 23.84 3.29 2.23
CA ARG A 213 24.37 4.15 3.28
C ARG A 213 23.31 5.14 3.76
N ARG A 214 22.58 5.79 2.84
CA ARG A 214 21.52 6.74 3.20
C ARG A 214 20.38 6.11 4.00
N LEU A 215 19.94 4.91 3.62
CA LEU A 215 18.95 4.15 4.39
C LEU A 215 19.47 3.79 5.79
N LEU A 216 20.75 3.44 5.91
CA LEU A 216 21.40 3.19 7.21
C LEU A 216 21.50 4.45 8.07
N GLU A 217 21.75 5.62 7.47
CA GLU A 217 21.73 6.91 8.16
C GLU A 217 20.35 7.19 8.77
N LEU A 218 19.28 7.15 7.95
CA LEU A 218 17.89 7.36 8.37
C LEU A 218 17.42 6.34 9.42
N THR A 219 18.05 5.19 9.50
CA THR A 219 17.74 4.15 10.48
C THR A 219 18.66 4.17 11.69
N SER A 220 19.76 4.93 11.68
CA SER A 220 20.71 5.02 12.79
C SER A 220 20.22 5.88 13.95
N ALA A 221 20.86 5.78 15.12
CA ALA A 221 20.63 6.70 16.23
C ALA A 221 20.98 8.15 15.85
N GLN A 222 22.01 8.34 15.03
CA GLN A 222 22.48 9.65 14.58
C GLN A 222 21.52 10.34 13.61
N GLY A 223 20.84 9.59 12.75
CA GLY A 223 19.89 10.11 11.77
C GLY A 223 18.46 10.26 12.28
N PHE A 224 18.21 10.17 13.59
CA PHE A 224 16.86 10.25 14.15
C PHE A 224 16.13 11.55 13.76
N THR A 225 16.83 12.69 13.81
CA THR A 225 16.27 13.98 13.40
C THR A 225 15.92 13.98 11.92
N GLU A 226 16.85 13.56 11.06
CA GLU A 226 16.61 13.50 9.60
C GLU A 226 15.51 12.52 9.21
N PHE A 227 15.37 11.40 9.91
CA PHE A 227 14.23 10.49 9.73
C PHE A 227 12.91 11.19 10.05
N ASN A 228 12.85 11.95 11.13
CA ASN A 228 11.63 12.69 11.46
C ASN A 228 11.34 13.77 10.41
N ASP A 229 12.36 14.50 9.96
CA ASP A 229 12.19 15.62 9.04
C ASP A 229 11.89 15.19 7.60
N PHE A 230 12.51 14.11 7.11
CA PHE A 230 12.43 13.70 5.70
C PHE A 230 11.55 12.47 5.44
N VAL A 231 11.21 11.68 6.47
CA VAL A 231 10.37 10.50 6.33
C VAL A 231 9.07 10.66 7.10
N ARG A 232 9.13 10.92 8.41
CA ARG A 232 7.92 10.95 9.27
C ARG A 232 7.05 12.19 9.05
N GLN A 233 7.67 13.35 8.96
CA GLN A 233 7.02 14.64 8.84
C GLN A 233 7.41 15.27 7.51
N VAL A 234 7.15 14.57 6.39
CA VAL A 234 7.29 15.18 5.07
C VAL A 234 6.36 16.38 5.04
N ARG A 235 6.90 17.55 5.36
CA ARG A 235 6.22 18.82 5.20
C ARG A 235 6.09 18.96 3.70
N MET A 236 4.90 18.70 3.17
CA MET A 236 4.54 19.30 1.90
C MET A 236 4.65 20.80 2.14
N LYS A 237 5.77 21.40 1.71
CA LYS A 237 5.88 22.86 1.67
C LYS A 237 4.83 23.32 0.67
N GLU A 238 3.94 24.18 1.15
CA GLU A 238 3.00 24.95 0.31
C GLU A 238 3.74 25.68 -0.81
#